data_AF-A0A973UI51-F1
#
_entry.id   AF-A0A973UI51-F1
#
_cell.length_a   1.000
_cell.length_b   1.000
_cell.length_c   1.000
_cell.angle_alpha   90.00
_cell.angle_beta   90.00
_cell.angle_gamma   90.00
#
_symmetry.space_group_name_H-M   'P 1'
#
loop_
_entity.id
_entity.type
_entity.pdbx_description
1 polymer ?
#
loop_
_entity_poly.entity_id
_entity_poly.type
_entity_poly.pdbx_seq_one_letter_code
_entity_poly.pdbx_strand_id
1 'polypeptide(L)' 'MRGSRSSETCPDIFELSDGSFAVIGTEATAALGSFLPADAARADYERIVVISRDTLIHAKKDIPDV' A
#
# COMPACT_ATOMS: atom_id res chain seq x y z
N MET A 1 2.11 20.51 14.07
CA MET A 1 3.46 19.93 13.92
C MET A 1 3.38 18.49 14.42
N ARG A 2 3.17 17.49 13.54
CA ARG A 2 3.06 16.09 13.98
C ARG A 2 4.47 15.52 14.08
N GLY A 3 4.89 15.26 15.32
CA GLY A 3 6.18 14.68 15.63
C GLY A 3 6.18 13.19 15.31
N SER A 4 7.11 12.75 14.47
CA SER A 4 7.57 11.36 14.44
C SER A 4 8.63 11.21 15.54
N ARG A 5 8.18 10.85 16.74
CA ARG A 5 9.05 10.34 17.80
C ARG A 5 8.90 8.82 17.87
N SER A 6 9.34 8.16 16.81
CA SER A 6 9.78 6.77 16.84
C SER A 6 10.72 6.56 15.66
N SER A 7 11.95 6.17 15.95
CA SER A 7 12.89 5.61 14.97
C SER A 7 12.48 4.16 14.66
N GLU A 8 11.20 3.95 14.36
CA GLU A 8 10.60 2.67 14.03
C GLU A 8 9.61 2.98 12.91
N THR A 9 10.09 2.75 11.68
CA THR A 9 9.38 2.74 10.40
C THR A 9 7.92 3.20 10.44
N CYS A 10 7.67 4.42 9.94
CA CYS A 10 6.33 4.83 9.54
C CYS A 10 5.66 3.67 8.77
N PRO A 11 4.43 3.28 9.12
CA PRO A 11 3.81 2.12 8.49
C PRO A 11 3.65 2.37 6.99
N ASP A 12 4.11 1.46 6.14
CA ASP A 12 3.95 1.62 4.69
C ASP A 12 2.50 1.33 4.23
N ILE A 13 1.61 0.95 5.14
CA ILE A 13 0.15 0.85 4.92
C ILE A 13 -0.58 1.43 6.13
N PHE A 14 -1.54 2.34 5.92
CA PHE A 14 -2.39 2.86 6.99
C PHE A 14 -3.79 3.23 6.50
N GLU A 15 -4.77 3.12 7.40
CA GLU A 15 -6.16 3.48 7.15
C GLU A 15 -6.35 5.01 7.18
N LEU A 16 -7.12 5.52 6.24
CA LEU A 16 -7.54 6.90 6.11
C LEU A 16 -8.86 7.11 6.85
N SER A 17 -9.20 8.37 7.13
CA SER A 17 -10.41 8.71 7.89
C SER A 17 -11.72 8.32 7.21
N ASP A 18 -11.69 7.99 5.91
CA ASP A 18 -12.82 7.54 5.11
C ASP A 18 -12.89 6.00 4.97
N GLY A 19 -12.01 5.27 5.67
CA GLY A 19 -11.92 3.80 5.61
C GLY A 19 -11.09 3.27 4.43
N SER A 20 -10.55 4.16 3.59
CA SER A 20 -9.61 3.78 2.53
C SER A 20 -8.24 3.46 3.11
N PHE A 21 -7.39 2.73 2.38
CA PHE A 21 -6.00 2.50 2.79
C PHE A 21 -5.03 3.26 1.89
N ALA A 22 -4.11 3.98 2.51
CA ALA A 22 -2.94 4.50 1.84
C ALA A 22 -1.81 3.47 1.88
N VAL A 23 -1.22 3.18 0.71
CA VAL A 23 -0.11 2.25 0.55
C VAL A 23 1.09 3.00 -0.01
N ILE A 24 2.22 2.91 0.68
CA ILE A 24 3.50 3.50 0.29
C ILE A 24 4.41 2.35 -0.18
N GLY A 25 4.95 2.47 -1.38
CA GLY A 25 5.85 1.46 -1.93
C GLY A 25 6.48 1.91 -3.24
N THR A 26 7.06 0.94 -3.95
CA THR A 26 7.75 1.20 -5.23
C THR A 26 6.75 1.20 -6.38
N GLU A 27 6.66 2.31 -7.11
CA GLU A 27 5.84 2.39 -8.32
C GLU A 27 6.37 1.41 -9.39
N ALA A 28 5.50 0.53 -9.87
CA ALA A 28 5.88 -0.57 -10.76
C ALA A 28 4.89 -0.77 -11.92
N THR A 29 4.05 0.23 -12.22
CA THR A 29 3.01 0.12 -13.24
C THR A 29 3.59 -0.26 -14.59
N ALA A 30 4.63 0.43 -15.07
CA ALA A 30 5.19 0.14 -16.39
C ALA A 30 5.73 -1.30 -16.47
N ALA A 31 6.31 -1.80 -15.37
CA ALA A 31 6.88 -3.13 -15.31
C ALA A 31 5.83 -4.23 -15.19
N LEU A 32 4.76 -4.00 -14.42
CA LEU A 32 3.75 -5.00 -14.08
C LEU A 32 2.48 -4.91 -14.91
N GLY A 33 2.25 -3.81 -15.64
CA GLY A 33 1.03 -3.59 -16.41
C GLY A 33 0.77 -4.65 -17.48
N SER A 34 1.82 -5.25 -18.04
CA SER A 34 1.72 -6.35 -19.01
C SER A 34 1.56 -7.74 -18.38
N PHE A 35 1.76 -7.84 -17.06
CA PHE A 35 1.63 -9.08 -16.29
C PHE A 35 0.31 -9.13 -15.50
N LEU A 36 -0.56 -8.13 -15.67
CA LEU A 36 -1.88 -8.16 -15.06
C LEU A 36 -2.68 -9.34 -15.62
N PRO A 37 -3.33 -10.13 -14.76
CA PRO A 37 -4.19 -11.21 -15.21
C PRO A 37 -5.37 -10.64 -16.02
N ALA A 38 -5.98 -11.48 -16.86
CA ALA A 38 -6.97 -11.04 -17.85
C ALA A 38 -8.24 -10.39 -17.24
N ASP A 39 -8.50 -10.64 -15.97
CA ASP A 39 -9.59 -10.10 -15.17
C ASP A 39 -9.20 -8.84 -14.38
N ALA A 40 -7.92 -8.45 -14.37
CA ALA A 40 -7.44 -7.24 -13.73
C ALA A 40 -7.18 -6.15 -14.78
N ALA A 41 -8.01 -5.11 -14.74
CA ALA A 41 -7.77 -3.88 -15.48
C ALA A 41 -7.40 -2.76 -14.50
N ARG A 42 -6.52 -1.88 -14.95
CA ARG A 42 -6.03 -0.74 -14.20
C ARG A 42 -6.45 0.53 -14.94
N ALA A 43 -7.17 1.43 -14.29
CA ALA A 43 -7.61 2.71 -14.85
C ALA A 43 -6.43 3.69 -14.99
N ASP A 44 -6.59 4.73 -15.81
CA ASP A 44 -5.52 5.69 -16.12
C ASP A 44 -4.96 6.43 -14.89
N TYR A 45 -5.81 6.61 -13.86
CA TYR A 45 -5.46 7.29 -12.61
C TYR A 45 -4.90 6.36 -11.54
N GLU A 46 -5.04 5.04 -11.70
CA GLU A 46 -4.53 4.07 -10.74
C GLU A 46 -3.03 3.86 -10.94
N ARG A 47 -2.32 3.31 -9.95
CA ARG A 47 -0.89 2.97 -10.06
C ARG A 47 -0.67 1.63 -9.40
N ILE A 48 0.16 0.79 -10.00
CA ILE A 48 0.62 -0.45 -9.37
C ILE A 48 1.80 -0.09 -8.48
N VAL A 49 1.68 -0.43 -7.19
CA VAL A 49 2.72 -0.19 -6.20
C VAL A 49 3.14 -1.53 -5.61
N VAL A 50 4.45 -1.78 -5.58
CA VAL A 50 5.05 -2.98 -4.97
C VAL A 50 5.46 -2.65 -3.55
N ILE A 51 5.03 -3.51 -2.63
CA ILE A 51 5.39 -3.47 -1.22
C ILE A 51 5.99 -4.80 -0.80
N SER A 52 6.76 -4.77 0.28
CA SER A 52 7.37 -5.98 0.82
C SER A 52 6.33 -6.86 1.53
N ARG A 53 6.60 -8.15 1.64
CA ARG A 53 5.79 -9.06 2.46
C ARG A 53 5.79 -8.64 3.94
N ASP A 54 6.93 -8.15 4.42
CA ASP A 54 7.13 -7.72 5.80
C ASP A 54 6.21 -6.54 6.16
N THR A 55 6.12 -5.56 5.25
CA THR A 55 5.15 -4.45 5.30
C THR A 55 3.72 -4.97 5.48
N LEU A 56 3.28 -5.94 4.66
CA LEU A 56 1.92 -6.50 4.76
C LEU A 56 1.68 -7.23 6.09
N ILE A 57 2.66 -8.00 6.56
CA ILE A 57 2.56 -8.72 7.83
C ILE A 57 2.46 -7.73 9.00
N HIS A 58 3.27 -6.68 8.98
CA HIS A 58 3.21 -5.64 10.00
C HIS A 58 1.92 -4.85 9.95
N ALA A 59 1.39 -4.56 8.76
CA ALA A 59 0.13 -3.86 8.59
C ALA A 59 -1.07 -4.65 9.13
N LYS A 60 -1.02 -5.99 9.14
CA LYS A 60 -2.13 -6.83 9.64
C LYS A 60 -2.57 -6.46 11.06
N LYS A 61 -1.65 -6.02 11.93
CA LYS A 61 -2.00 -5.61 13.30
C LYS A 61 -2.86 -4.34 13.34
N ASP A 62 -2.75 -3.52 12.29
CA ASP A 62 -3.38 -2.21 12.15
C ASP A 62 -4.62 -2.26 11.23
N ILE A 63 -4.86 -3.38 10.54
CA ILE A 63 -6.02 -3.62 9.68
C ILE A 63 -6.98 -4.59 10.39
N PRO A 64 -8.14 -4.14 10.90
CA PRO A 64 -9.10 -5.00 11.58
C PRO A 64 -9.68 -6.08 10.64
N ASP A 65 -9.98 -7.28 11.16
CA ASP A 65 -10.67 -8.38 10.45
C ASP A 65 -12.21 -8.16 10.33
N VAL A 66 -12.72 -7.00 10.74
CA VAL A 66 -14.17 -6.73 10.94
C VAL A 66 -14.79 -5.85 9.89
#